data_AF-A0A485BI40-F1
#
_entry.id   AF-A0A485BI40-F1
#
_cell.length_a   1.000
_cell.length_b   1.000
_cell.length_c   1.000
_cell.angle_alpha   90.00
_cell.angle_beta   90.00
_cell.angle_gamma   90.00
#
_symmetry.space_group_name_H-M   'P 1'
#
loop_
_entity.id
_entity.type
_entity.pdbx_description
1 polymer ?
#
loop_
_entity_poly.entity_id
_entity_poly.type
_entity_poly.pdbx_seq_one_letter_code
_entity_poly.pdbx_strand_id
1 'polypeptide(L)'
;MKYILYKGYIGVDGISLTVGEVLPLRFCVHLIPETLQRTTLGTKKVAEQVNIEIDPQTQATIDTVERVLAAVAEEKGRQVAPFAAWPHL
;
A
#
# COMPACT_ATOMS: atom_id res chain seq x y z
N MET A 1 -4.60 -3.79 4.37
CA MET A 1 -4.00 -2.44 4.52
C MET A 1 -2.65 -2.24 3.82
N LYS A 2 -2.13 -3.20 3.04
CA LYS A 2 -0.79 -3.17 2.43
C LYS A 2 -0.39 -1.84 1.76
N TYR A 3 -1.32 -1.22 1.03
CA TYR A 3 -1.04 -0.01 0.24
C TYR A 3 -1.44 1.31 0.91
N ILE A 4 -1.89 1.28 2.17
CA ILE A 4 -2.31 2.48 2.89
C ILE A 4 -1.24 2.75 3.96
N LEU A 5 -0.41 3.76 3.70
CA LEU A 5 0.76 4.07 4.51
C LEU A 5 0.53 5.34 5.32
N TYR A 6 1.06 5.40 6.55
CA TYR A 6 1.06 6.63 7.35
C TYR A 6 1.73 7.77 6.57
N LYS A 7 1.07 8.92 6.47
CA LYS A 7 1.46 10.07 5.63
C LYS A 7 1.50 9.80 4.11
N GLY A 8 0.92 8.69 3.66
CA GLY A 8 0.68 8.42 2.24
C GLY A 8 -0.56 9.12 1.71
N TYR A 9 -0.95 8.77 0.48
CA TYR A 9 -2.14 9.30 -0.19
C TYR A 9 -3.21 8.22 -0.35
N ILE A 10 -4.47 8.66 -0.31
CA ILE A 10 -5.65 7.83 -0.57
C ILE A 10 -6.72 8.65 -1.26
N GLY A 11 -7.40 8.07 -2.25
CA GLY A 11 -8.60 8.62 -2.84
C GLY A 11 -9.83 8.16 -2.06
N VAL A 12 -10.66 9.11 -1.60
CA VAL A 12 -11.96 8.83 -0.95
C VAL A 12 -13.05 9.58 -1.69
N ASP A 13 -14.00 8.88 -2.31
CA ASP A 13 -15.02 9.50 -3.19
C ASP A 13 -14.39 10.44 -4.24
N GLY A 14 -13.23 10.08 -4.80
CA GLY A 14 -12.47 10.87 -5.76
C GLY A 14 -11.66 12.04 -5.17
N ILE A 15 -11.63 12.18 -3.83
CA ILE A 15 -10.93 13.25 -3.12
C ILE A 15 -9.56 12.75 -2.68
N SER A 16 -8.49 13.43 -3.12
CA SER A 16 -7.13 13.12 -2.67
C SER A 16 -6.91 13.60 -1.24
N LEU A 17 -6.58 12.67 -0.35
CA LEU A 17 -6.41 12.92 1.07
C LEU A 17 -5.09 12.33 1.57
N THR A 18 -4.52 12.99 2.59
CA THR A 18 -3.37 12.46 3.31
C THR A 18 -3.84 11.50 4.40
N VAL A 19 -3.25 10.30 4.39
CA VAL A 19 -3.50 9.25 5.38
C VAL A 19 -2.87 9.65 6.72
N GLY A 20 -3.68 9.69 7.77
CA GLY A 20 -3.27 9.82 9.16
C GLY A 20 -2.90 8.47 9.76
N GLU A 21 -3.25 8.24 11.03
CA GLU A 21 -3.04 6.97 11.72
C GLU A 21 -3.62 5.78 10.93
N VAL A 22 -2.85 4.70 10.85
CA VAL A 22 -3.23 3.44 10.23
C VAL A 22 -3.25 2.33 11.29
N LEU A 23 -4.37 1.64 11.37
CA LEU A 23 -4.61 0.50 12.25
C LEU A 23 -4.91 -0.76 11.40
N PRO A 24 -4.93 -1.98 11.97
CA PRO A 24 -5.05 -3.21 11.19
C PRO A 24 -6.29 -3.30 10.28
N LEU A 25 -7.41 -2.66 10.66
CA LEU A 25 -8.69 -2.69 9.93
C LEU A 25 -9.30 -1.30 9.66
N ARG A 26 -8.60 -0.21 9.99
CA ARG A 26 -9.07 1.16 9.74
C ARG A 26 -7.92 2.14 9.57
N PHE A 27 -8.18 3.28 8.96
CA PHE A 27 -7.26 4.41 8.89
C PHE A 27 -8.04 5.70 9.11
N CYS A 28 -7.35 6.79 9.44
CA CYS A 28 -7.94 8.13 9.45
C CYS A 28 -7.36 9.02 8.36
N VAL A 29 -8.06 10.11 8.07
CA VAL A 29 -7.64 11.15 7.13
C VAL A 29 -7.73 12.49 7.82
N HIS A 30 -6.87 13.43 7.45
CA HIS A 30 -6.94 14.80 7.92
C HIS A 30 -7.75 15.64 6.93
N LEU A 31 -8.81 16.31 7.40
CA LEU A 31 -9.66 17.16 6.59
C LEU A 31 -9.46 18.62 6.98
N ILE A 32 -9.16 19.46 6.00
CA ILE A 32 -9.15 20.91 6.17
C ILE A 32 -10.55 21.49 5.91
N PRO A 33 -10.88 22.70 6.42
CA PRO A 33 -12.19 23.31 6.22
C PRO A 33 -12.61 23.39 4.75
N GLU A 34 -11.69 23.73 3.85
CA GLU A 34 -11.98 23.83 2.41
C GLU A 34 -12.47 22.49 1.83
N THR A 35 -11.86 21.37 2.22
CA THR A 35 -12.28 20.02 1.77
C THR A 35 -13.68 19.69 2.27
N LEU A 36 -14.00 20.01 3.53
CA LEU A 36 -15.33 19.78 4.10
C LEU A 36 -16.41 20.62 3.38
N GLN A 37 -16.07 21.84 2.96
CA GLN A 37 -17.00 22.76 2.30
C GLN A 37 -17.23 22.44 0.82
N ARG A 38 -16.20 21.93 0.12
CA ARG A 38 -16.26 21.69 -1.33
C ARG A 38 -16.65 20.28 -1.74
N THR A 39 -16.72 19.35 -0.81
CA THR A 39 -16.92 17.93 -1.10
C THR A 39 -18.09 17.34 -0.32
N THR A 40 -18.49 16.12 -0.67
CA THR A 40 -19.55 15.39 0.04
C THR A 40 -19.13 14.94 1.44
N LEU A 41 -17.83 14.96 1.77
CA LEU A 41 -17.33 14.47 3.07
C LEU A 41 -17.84 15.29 4.26
N GLY A 42 -18.17 16.58 4.06
CA GLY A 42 -18.71 17.43 5.12
C GLY A 42 -20.09 17.00 5.62
N THR A 43 -20.83 16.22 4.83
CA THR A 43 -22.21 15.79 5.13
C THR A 43 -22.37 14.27 5.30
N LYS A 44 -21.32 13.49 5.00
CA LYS A 44 -21.29 12.03 5.21
C LYS A 44 -21.51 11.69 6.68
N LYS A 45 -22.34 10.68 6.94
CA LYS A 45 -22.57 10.13 8.28
C LYS A 45 -21.73 8.89 8.54
N VAL A 46 -21.58 8.55 9.82
CA VAL A 46 -20.98 7.29 10.24
C VAL A 46 -21.70 6.11 9.58
N ALA A 47 -20.92 5.11 9.17
CA ALA A 47 -21.36 3.91 8.44
C ALA A 47 -21.82 4.13 6.98
N GLU A 48 -21.80 5.36 6.47
CA GLU A 48 -21.96 5.56 5.02
C GLU A 48 -20.77 5.01 4.26
N GLN A 49 -21.06 4.38 3.11
CA GLN A 49 -20.03 3.87 2.22
C GLN A 49 -19.38 5.00 1.43
N VAL A 50 -18.12 4.78 1.08
CA VAL A 50 -17.29 5.64 0.24
C VAL A 50 -16.53 4.78 -0.75
N ASN A 51 -16.25 5.32 -1.93
CA ASN A 51 -15.35 4.72 -2.89
C ASN A 51 -13.91 4.96 -2.42
N ILE A 52 -13.08 3.90 -2.45
CA ILE A 52 -11.68 3.97 -2.06
C ILE A 52 -10.81 3.67 -3.28
N GLU A 53 -9.86 4.56 -3.54
CA GLU A 53 -8.85 4.41 -4.57
C GLU A 53 -7.46 4.44 -3.91
N ILE A 54 -6.70 3.36 -4.11
CA ILE A 54 -5.30 3.29 -3.67
C ILE A 54 -4.45 4.14 -4.60
N ASP A 55 -3.47 4.85 -4.05
CA ASP A 55 -2.46 5.55 -4.85
C ASP A 55 -1.72 4.57 -5.79
N PRO A 56 -1.84 4.73 -7.12
CA PRO A 56 -1.20 3.83 -8.08
C PRO A 56 0.32 3.79 -7.96
N GLN A 57 0.94 4.90 -7.54
CA GLN A 57 2.40 4.96 -7.35
C GLN A 57 2.83 4.11 -6.15
N THR A 58 2.11 4.22 -5.04
CA THR A 58 2.31 3.36 -3.85
C THR A 58 2.13 1.89 -4.21
N GLN A 59 1.06 1.54 -4.95
CA GLN A 59 0.83 0.16 -5.39
C GLN A 59 1.99 -0.37 -6.24
N ALA A 60 2.37 0.37 -7.29
CA ALA A 60 3.44 -0.03 -8.19
C ALA A 60 4.78 -0.19 -7.45
N THR A 61 5.07 0.71 -6.51
CA THR A 61 6.30 0.67 -5.70
C THR A 61 6.34 -0.57 -4.83
N ILE A 62 5.29 -0.84 -4.06
CA ILE A 62 5.25 -1.99 -3.14
C ILE A 62 5.29 -3.30 -3.93
N ASP A 63 4.50 -3.42 -4.99
CA ASP A 63 4.46 -4.65 -5.81
C ASP A 63 5.79 -4.90 -6.51
N THR A 64 6.51 -3.85 -6.91
CA THR A 64 7.86 -3.98 -7.49
C THR A 64 8.86 -4.44 -6.44
N VAL A 65 8.86 -3.83 -5.24
CA VAL A 65 9.77 -4.21 -4.16
C VAL A 65 9.55 -5.66 -3.75
N GLU A 66 8.30 -6.11 -3.58
CA GLU A 66 8.02 -7.51 -3.24
C GLU A 66 8.53 -8.48 -4.31
N ARG A 67 8.34 -8.15 -5.59
CA ARG A 67 8.83 -8.98 -6.70
C ARG A 67 10.37 -9.05 -6.72
N VAL A 68 11.04 -7.93 -6.51
CA VAL A 68 12.50 -7.87 -6.45
C VAL A 68 13.02 -8.67 -5.26
N LEU A 69 12.41 -8.53 -4.09
CA LEU A 69 12.80 -9.29 -2.90
C LEU A 69 12.61 -10.80 -3.10
N ALA A 70 11.53 -11.23 -3.76
CA ALA A 70 11.32 -12.62 -4.12
C ALA A 70 12.41 -13.15 -5.06
N ALA A 71 12.72 -12.41 -6.14
CA ALA A 71 13.78 -12.79 -7.08
C ALA A 71 15.16 -12.85 -6.41
N VAL A 72 15.48 -11.90 -5.54
CA VAL A 72 16.75 -11.90 -4.78
C VAL A 72 16.83 -13.08 -3.81
N ALA A 73 15.71 -13.46 -3.19
CA ALA A 73 15.66 -14.62 -2.30
C ALA A 73 15.89 -15.94 -3.07
N GLU A 74 15.31 -16.07 -4.26
CA GLU A 74 15.53 -17.22 -5.15
C GLU A 74 16.98 -17.32 -5.62
N GLU A 75 17.60 -16.21 -6.03
CA GLU A 75 18.99 -16.18 -6.47
C GLU A 75 19.96 -16.56 -5.34
N LYS A 76 19.75 -16.02 -4.13
CA LYS A 76 20.53 -16.43 -2.94
C LYS A 76 20.35 -17.91 -2.63
N GLY A 77 19.13 -18.44 -2.75
CA GLY A 77 18.83 -19.87 -2.59
C GLY A 77 19.57 -20.75 -3.60
N ARG A 78 19.72 -20.29 -4.84
CA ARG A 78 20.47 -20.97 -5.90
C ARG A 78 21.98 -20.95 -5.67
N GLN A 79 22.52 -19.88 -5.08
CA GLN A 79 23.95 -19.73 -4.83
C GLN A 79 24.44 -20.52 -3.61
N VAL A 80 23.56 -20.87 -2.67
CA VAL A 80 23.87 -21.74 -1.51
C VAL A 80 23.66 -23.23 -1.78
N ALA A 81 23.13 -23.61 -2.94
CA ALA A 81 23.07 -25.02 -3.36
C ALA A 81 24.52 -25.53 -3.54
N PRO A 82 24.98 -26.54 -2.77
CA PRO A 82 26.39 -26.91 -2.77
C PRO A 82 26.84 -27.46 -4.12
N PHE A 83 28.11 -27.21 -4.44
CA PHE A 83 28.94 -28.00 -5.36
C PHE A 83 29.05 -29.45 -4.84
N ALA A 84 27.94 -30.19 -4.78
CA ALA A 84 27.86 -31.57 -4.32
C ALA A 84 27.11 -32.39 -5.37
N ALA A 85 27.63 -32.37 -6.60
CA ALA A 85 27.24 -33.30 -7.66
C ALA A 85 28.35 -33.35 -8.72
N TRP A 86 29.57 -33.70 -8.32
CA TRP A 86 30.53 -34.30 -9.24
C TRP A 86 30.72 -35.73 -8.76
N PRO A 87 30.06 -36.72 -9.41
CA PRO A 87 30.45 -38.10 -9.21
C PRO A 87 31.88 -38.21 -9.76
N HIS A 88 32.82 -38.61 -8.90
CA HIS A 88 34.06 -39.20 -9.37
C HIS A 88 33.69 -40.41 -10.23
N LEU A 89 33.77 -40.27 -11.56
CA LEU A 89 33.99 -41.32 -12.58
C LEU A 89 34.39 -40.63 -13.88
#